data_AF-A0A7L0Z3L2-F1
#
_entry.id   AF-A0A7L0Z3L2-F1
#
_cell.length_a   1.000
_cell.length_b   1.000
_cell.length_c   1.000
_cell.angle_alpha   90.00
_cell.angle_beta   90.00
_cell.angle_gamma   90.00
#
_symmetry.space_group_name_H-M   'P 1'
#
loop_
_entity.id
_entity.type
_entity.pdbx_description
1 polymer ?
#
loop_
_entity_poly.entity_id
_entity_poly.type
_entity_poly.pdbx_seq_one_letter_code
_entity_poly.pdbx_strand_id
1 'polypeptide(L)'
;RRRSYVPPEDLQSRLESHVREVLGPSVPEDWQQAPLQENRLKHRLLARLAAELGHAVPNSQLHRMRRAGDVLGFYRAPVKDGTEVDELAAAELPPNLKIIWQ
;
A
#
# COMPACT_ATOMS: atom_id res chain seq x y z
N ARG A 1 -12.45 0.14 11.35
CA ARG A 1 -11.01 0.39 11.10
C ARG A 1 -10.93 1.44 9.99
N ARG A 2 -10.29 2.59 10.23
CA ARG A 2 -10.04 3.59 9.17
C ARG A 2 -9.15 2.93 8.09
N ARG A 3 -9.51 3.05 6.82
CA ARG A 3 -8.76 2.59 5.64
C ARG A 3 -7.75 3.62 5.15
N SER A 4 -7.61 4.74 5.87
CA SER A 4 -6.55 5.72 5.64
C SER A 4 -5.19 5.02 5.74
N TYR A 5 -4.38 5.16 4.70
CA TYR A 5 -3.05 4.59 4.61
C TYR A 5 -2.06 5.68 4.20
N VAL A 6 -0.98 5.80 4.97
CA VAL A 6 0.14 6.69 4.69
C VAL A 6 1.37 5.82 4.49
N PRO A 7 2.05 5.91 3.33
CA PRO A 7 3.25 5.14 3.08
C PRO A 7 4.36 5.53 4.06
N PRO A 8 5.01 4.57 4.74
CA PRO A 8 6.15 4.87 5.59
C PRO A 8 7.38 5.21 4.74
N GLU A 9 8.28 6.05 5.26
CA GLU A 9 9.49 6.47 4.53
C GLU A 9 10.43 5.29 4.23
N ASP A 10 10.46 4.30 5.12
CA ASP A 10 11.27 3.09 5.02
C ASP A 10 10.56 1.93 4.29
N LEU A 11 9.45 2.22 3.57
CA LEU A 11 8.68 1.22 2.82
C LEU A 11 9.57 0.37 1.91
N GLN A 12 10.49 0.99 1.19
CA GLN A 12 11.35 0.30 0.22
C GLN A 12 12.26 -0.73 0.92
N SER A 13 12.95 -0.32 1.98
CA SER A 13 13.85 -1.18 2.76
C SER A 13 13.11 -2.33 3.43
N ARG A 14 11.90 -2.08 3.94
CA ARG A 14 11.04 -3.11 4.53
C ARG A 14 10.60 -4.12 3.48
N LEU A 15 10.13 -3.65 2.32
CA LEU A 15 9.68 -4.55 1.24
C LEU A 15 10.83 -5.43 0.76
N GLU A 16 12.01 -4.85 0.55
CA GLU A 16 13.22 -5.57 0.13
C GLU A 16 13.57 -6.67 1.14
N SER A 17 13.52 -6.37 2.44
CA SER A 17 13.79 -7.33 3.51
C SER A 17 12.79 -8.49 3.49
N HIS A 18 11.49 -8.20 3.36
CA HIS A 18 10.44 -9.23 3.28
C HIS A 18 10.51 -10.07 2.01
N VAL A 19 10.83 -9.44 0.87
CA VAL A 19 11.01 -10.14 -0.41
C VAL A 19 12.18 -11.12 -0.31
N ARG A 20 13.32 -10.69 0.23
CA ARG A 20 14.48 -11.57 0.44
C ARG A 20 14.18 -12.69 1.42
N GLU A 21 13.42 -12.44 2.49
CA GLU A 21 13.06 -13.48 3.45
C GLU A 21 12.09 -14.52 2.86
N VAL A 22 11.13 -14.10 2.03
CA VAL A 22 10.09 -14.99 1.47
C VAL A 22 10.56 -15.71 0.21
N LEU A 23 11.23 -15.02 -0.71
CA LEU A 23 11.71 -15.60 -1.98
C LEU A 23 13.10 -16.23 -1.86
N GLY A 24 13.87 -15.89 -0.82
CA GLY A 24 15.18 -16.48 -0.55
C GLY A 24 16.24 -16.12 -1.59
N PRO A 25 17.22 -17.01 -1.87
CA PRO A 25 18.36 -16.72 -2.75
C PRO A 25 17.99 -16.59 -4.25
N SER A 26 16.73 -16.83 -4.63
CA SER A 26 16.24 -16.68 -6.01
C SER A 26 15.85 -15.25 -6.37
N VAL A 27 16.12 -14.27 -5.49
CA VAL A 27 15.86 -12.86 -5.74
C VAL A 27 16.92 -12.30 -6.70
N PRO A 28 16.54 -11.66 -7.82
CA PRO A 28 17.48 -10.98 -8.71
C PRO A 28 18.19 -9.82 -8.00
N GLU A 29 19.31 -9.34 -8.55
CA GLU A 29 19.96 -8.09 -8.09
C GLU A 29 18.95 -6.93 -8.01
N ASP A 30 18.12 -6.78 -9.05
CA ASP A 30 16.93 -5.93 -8.99
C ASP A 30 15.76 -6.70 -8.36
N TRP A 31 15.65 -6.61 -7.04
CA TRP A 31 14.60 -7.27 -6.28
C TRP A 31 13.19 -6.83 -6.71
N GLN A 32 13.01 -5.65 -7.31
CA GLN A 32 11.70 -5.18 -7.77
C GLN A 32 11.19 -5.99 -8.98
N GLN A 33 12.10 -6.58 -9.77
CA GLN A 33 11.73 -7.46 -10.88
C GLN A 33 11.44 -8.89 -10.44
N ALA A 34 11.61 -9.21 -9.15
CA ALA A 34 11.38 -10.54 -8.63
C ALA A 34 9.93 -11.01 -8.94
N PRO A 35 9.77 -12.11 -9.69
CA PRO A 35 8.45 -12.57 -10.10
C PRO A 35 7.69 -13.24 -8.94
N LEU A 36 6.45 -12.83 -8.71
CA LEU A 36 5.53 -13.41 -7.72
C LEU A 36 4.63 -14.48 -8.36
N GLN A 37 5.23 -15.46 -9.03
CA GLN A 37 4.49 -16.53 -9.73
C GLN A 37 3.91 -17.58 -8.78
N GLU A 38 4.62 -17.89 -7.70
CA GLU A 38 4.15 -18.87 -6.74
C GLU A 38 3.09 -18.28 -5.81
N ASN A 39 1.85 -18.78 -5.94
CA ASN A 39 0.71 -18.28 -5.16
C ASN A 39 0.93 -18.34 -3.64
N ARG A 40 1.65 -19.37 -3.15
CA ARG A 40 1.95 -19.53 -1.73
C ARG A 40 2.89 -18.43 -1.22
N LEU A 41 3.98 -18.15 -1.95
CA LEU A 41 4.92 -17.08 -1.60
C LEU A 41 4.27 -15.70 -1.72
N LYS A 42 3.51 -15.49 -2.81
CA LYS A 42 2.73 -14.26 -3.00
C LYS A 42 1.77 -14.00 -1.84
N HIS A 43 0.99 -15.02 -1.45
CA HIS A 43 0.08 -14.89 -0.32
C HIS A 43 0.83 -14.59 0.98
N ARG A 44 1.93 -15.31 1.26
CA ARG A 44 2.74 -15.09 2.47
C ARG A 44 3.30 -13.67 2.55
N LEU A 45 3.83 -13.15 1.44
CA LEU A 45 4.35 -11.79 1.34
C LEU A 45 3.24 -10.77 1.58
N LEU A 46 2.12 -10.87 0.84
CA LEU A 46 1.01 -9.92 0.93
C LEU A 46 0.33 -9.94 2.31
N ALA A 47 0.18 -11.12 2.91
CA ALA A 47 -0.41 -11.26 4.24
C ALA A 47 0.47 -10.60 5.32
N ARG A 48 1.79 -10.76 5.23
CA ARG A 48 2.73 -10.11 6.16
C ARG A 48 2.71 -8.60 6.01
N LEU A 49 2.74 -8.09 4.78
CA LEU A 49 2.64 -6.65 4.51
C LEU A 49 1.30 -6.08 5.00
N ALA A 50 0.19 -6.78 4.79
CA ALA A 50 -1.11 -6.35 5.27
C ALA A 50 -1.20 -6.32 6.81
N ALA A 51 -0.53 -7.24 7.49
CA ALA A 51 -0.45 -7.26 8.95
C ALA A 51 0.40 -6.09 9.48
N GLU A 52 1.56 -5.83 8.86
CA GLU A 52 2.49 -4.80 9.30
C GLU A 52 2.02 -3.38 8.96
N LEU A 53 1.63 -3.14 7.71
CA LEU A 53 1.19 -1.83 7.21
C LEU A 53 -0.27 -1.54 7.53
N GLY A 54 -1.03 -2.55 7.98
CA GLY A 54 -2.47 -2.44 8.25
C GLY A 54 -3.32 -2.16 7.01
N HIS A 55 -2.73 -2.25 5.80
CA HIS A 55 -3.37 -1.98 4.52
C HIS A 55 -3.30 -3.23 3.64
N ALA A 56 -4.45 -3.83 3.34
CA ALA A 56 -4.52 -5.05 2.56
C ALA A 56 -4.80 -4.75 1.08
N VAL A 57 -4.17 -5.52 0.19
CA VAL A 57 -4.44 -5.43 -1.26
C VAL A 57 -5.84 -5.97 -1.55
N PRO A 58 -6.71 -5.20 -2.25
CA PRO A 58 -8.05 -5.66 -2.61
C PRO A 58 -7.99 -6.77 -3.68
N ASN A 59 -8.98 -7.67 -3.66
CA ASN A 59 -9.07 -8.80 -4.60
C ASN A 59 -9.01 -8.38 -6.07
N SER A 60 -9.61 -7.24 -6.40
CA SER A 60 -9.59 -6.66 -7.76
C SER A 60 -8.20 -6.28 -8.25
N GLN A 61 -7.23 -6.08 -7.35
CA GLN A 61 -5.85 -5.71 -7.69
C GLN A 61 -4.86 -6.86 -7.55
N LEU A 62 -5.25 -8.00 -6.96
CA LEU A 62 -4.35 -9.15 -6.77
C LEU A 62 -3.77 -9.68 -8.09
N HIS A 63 -4.54 -9.67 -9.18
CA HIS A 63 -4.05 -10.14 -10.49
C HIS A 63 -2.99 -9.20 -11.12
N ARG A 64 -2.90 -7.96 -10.63
CA ARG A 64 -1.92 -6.95 -11.06
C ARG A 64 -0.60 -7.06 -10.30
N MET A 65 -0.59 -7.71 -9.13
CA MET A 65 0.60 -7.96 -8.33
C MET A 65 1.41 -9.13 -8.91
N ARG A 66 2.18 -8.90 -9.98
CA ARG A 66 2.96 -9.94 -10.68
C ARG A 66 4.43 -9.92 -10.30
N ARG A 67 4.96 -8.76 -9.94
CA ARG A 67 6.34 -8.53 -9.50
C ARG A 67 6.36 -7.80 -8.17
N ALA A 68 7.48 -7.87 -7.45
CA ALA A 68 7.65 -7.11 -6.20
C ALA A 68 7.51 -5.59 -6.41
N GLY A 69 7.91 -5.07 -7.57
CA GLY A 69 7.73 -3.68 -7.95
C GLY A 69 6.25 -3.25 -8.07
N ASP A 70 5.36 -4.14 -8.51
CA ASP A 70 3.92 -3.86 -8.56
C ASP A 70 3.36 -3.66 -7.16
N VAL A 71 3.84 -4.47 -6.21
CA VAL A 71 3.47 -4.38 -4.79
C VAL A 71 4.01 -3.09 -4.18
N LEU A 72 5.26 -2.74 -4.47
CA LEU A 72 5.85 -1.47 -4.05
C LEU A 72 5.04 -0.28 -4.59
N GLY A 73 4.67 -0.32 -5.87
CA GLY A 73 3.87 0.73 -6.51
C GLY A 73 2.52 0.92 -5.84
N PHE A 74 1.85 -0.17 -5.46
CA PHE A 74 0.59 -0.12 -4.71
C PHE A 74 0.77 0.56 -3.34
N TYR A 75 1.75 0.12 -2.55
CA TYR A 75 1.97 0.65 -1.20
C TYR A 75 2.61 2.04 -1.19
N ARG A 76 3.05 2.58 -2.33
CA ARG A 76 3.54 3.96 -2.43
C ARG A 76 2.41 4.98 -2.54
N ALA A 77 1.24 4.56 -3.00
CA ALA A 77 0.08 5.43 -3.14
C ALA A 77 -0.62 5.62 -1.78
N PRO A 78 -0.73 6.86 -1.26
CA PRO A 78 -1.49 7.12 -0.06
C PRO A 78 -3.00 6.93 -0.31
N VAL A 79 -3.72 6.45 0.71
CA VAL A 79 -5.18 6.32 0.67
C VAL A 79 -5.75 7.24 1.73
N LYS A 80 -6.57 8.21 1.31
CA LYS A 80 -7.36 9.04 2.22
C LYS A 80 -8.74 8.40 2.41
N ASP A 81 -9.23 8.44 3.64
CA ASP A 81 -10.51 7.84 4.05
C ASP A 81 -11.58 8.91 4.31
N GLY A 82 -11.23 10.19 4.11
CA GLY A 82 -12.12 11.33 4.29
C GLY A 82 -13.09 11.46 3.13
N THR A 83 -14.29 11.94 3.42
CA THR A 83 -15.23 12.36 2.37
C THR A 83 -14.73 13.64 1.70
N GLU A 84 -15.22 13.95 0.50
CA GLU A 84 -14.88 15.22 -0.17
C GLU A 84 -15.25 16.44 0.70
N VAL A 85 -16.27 16.32 1.54
CA VAL A 85 -16.68 17.38 2.48
C VAL A 85 -15.69 17.51 3.64
N ASP A 86 -15.15 16.39 4.16
CA ASP A 86 -14.07 16.43 5.16
C ASP A 86 -12.81 17.09 4.59
N GLU A 87 -12.47 16.80 3.33
CA GLU A 87 -11.34 17.43 2.64
C GLU A 87 -11.56 18.93 2.42
N LEU A 88 -12.78 19.32 2.01
CA LEU A 88 -13.16 20.72 1.82
C LEU A 88 -13.18 21.51 3.14
N ALA A 89 -13.69 20.91 4.21
CA ALA A 89 -13.72 21.54 5.53
C ALA A 89 -12.32 21.70 6.16
N ALA A 90 -11.36 20.84 5.78
CA ALA A 90 -9.97 20.94 6.20
C ALA A 90 -9.14 21.97 5.39
N ALA A 91 -9.65 22.44 4.26
CA ALA A 91 -9.01 23.49 3.46
C ALA A 91 -9.22 24.88 4.08
N GLU A 92 -8.41 25.86 3.67
CA GLU A 92 -8.63 27.27 4.05
C GLU A 92 -9.91 27.79 3.41
N LEU A 93 -10.98 27.82 4.19
CA LEU A 93 -12.27 28.35 3.75
C LEU A 93 -12.26 29.88 3.77
N PRO A 94 -12.83 30.54 2.76
CA PRO A 94 -12.98 31.99 2.78
C PRO A 94 -13.94 32.40 3.91
N PRO A 95 -13.77 33.61 4.49
CA PRO A 95 -14.45 34.00 5.73
C PRO A 95 -15.99 34.05 5.62
N ASN A 96 -16.52 34.13 4.40
CA ASN A 96 -17.94 34.14 4.08
C ASN A 96 -18.55 32.76 3.83
N LEU A 97 -17.79 31.65 3.91
CA LEU A 97 -18.29 30.30 3.68
C LEU A 97 -18.33 29.51 5.00
N LYS A 98 -19.50 28.95 5.31
CA LYS A 98 -19.74 28.08 6.47
C LYS A 98 -20.35 26.75 6.01
N ILE A 99 -19.68 25.65 6.34
CA ILE A 99 -20.18 24.28 6.10
C ILE A 99 -20.74 23.76 7.42
N ILE A 100 -21.99 23.29 7.42
CA ILE A 100 -22.69 22.76 8.61
C ILE A 100 -23.10 21.31 8.31
N TRP A 101 -22.75 20.40 9.21
CA TRP A 101 -23.15 18.99 9.14
C TRP A 101 -24.57 18.82 9.73
N GLN A 102 -25.44 18.09 9.03
CA GLN A 102 -26.78 17.68 9.51
C GLN A 102 -26.79 16.21 9.92
#